data_AF-A0A4Y8C9E9-F1
#
_entry.id   AF-A0A4Y8C9E9-F1
#
_cell.length_a   1.000
_cell.length_b   1.000
_cell.length_c   1.000
_cell.angle_alpha   90.00
_cell.angle_beta   90.00
_cell.angle_gamma   90.00
#
_symmetry.space_group_name_H-M   'P 1'
#
loop_
_entity.id
_entity.type
_entity.pdbx_description
1 polymer ?
#
loop_
_entity_poly.entity_id
_entity_poly.type
_entity_poly.pdbx_seq_one_letter_code
_entity_poly.pdbx_strand_id
1 'polypeptide(L)' 'MFEWIFSIDAWITLATLSALEIVLGIDNIIFLAILVSKLPPEHRDKGRILGLAFAMITRILLLLSLFWVMKLVTPLFSV' A
#
# COMPACT_ATOMS: atom_id res chain seq x y z
N MET A 1 -18.58 -22.10 -13.74
CA MET A 1 -17.24 -21.45 -13.87
C MET A 1 -17.24 -19.92 -13.89
N PHE A 2 -18.40 -19.24 -14.06
CA PHE A 2 -18.52 -17.76 -13.93
C PHE A 2 -19.49 -17.32 -12.81
N GLU A 3 -19.88 -18.21 -11.90
CA GLU A 3 -20.86 -17.91 -10.84
C GLU A 3 -20.37 -16.83 -9.86
N TRP A 4 -19.05 -16.67 -9.70
CA TRP A 4 -18.45 -15.62 -8.87
C TRP A 4 -18.78 -14.20 -9.37
N ILE A 5 -19.03 -14.01 -10.67
CA ILE A 5 -19.41 -12.70 -11.24
C ILE A 5 -20.83 -12.30 -10.84
N PHE A 6 -21.71 -13.27 -10.60
CA PHE A 6 -23.09 -13.03 -10.17
C PHE A 6 -23.27 -13.11 -8.64
N SER A 7 -22.23 -13.53 -7.92
CA SER A 7 -22.22 -13.58 -6.46
C SER A 7 -21.98 -12.19 -5.87
N ILE A 8 -22.95 -11.73 -5.08
CA ILE A 8 -22.86 -10.44 -4.38
C ILE A 8 -21.66 -10.42 -3.40
N ASP A 9 -21.34 -11.56 -2.78
CA ASP A 9 -20.26 -11.69 -1.80
C ASP A 9 -18.88 -11.47 -2.42
N ALA A 10 -18.67 -11.92 -3.65
CA ALA A 10 -17.42 -11.70 -4.38
C ALA A 10 -17.19 -10.21 -4.67
N TRP A 11 -18.23 -9.49 -5.10
CA TRP A 11 -18.15 -8.05 -5.34
C TRP A 11 -17.92 -7.25 -4.05
N ILE A 12 -18.58 -7.65 -2.95
CA ILE A 12 -18.37 -7.02 -1.64
C ILE A 12 -16.93 -7.23 -1.18
N THR A 13 -16.42 -8.46 -1.26
CA THR A 13 -15.04 -8.79 -0.87
C THR A 13 -14.04 -7.99 -1.70
N LEU A 14 -14.24 -7.90 -3.01
CA LEU A 14 -13.37 -7.18 -3.93
C LEU A 14 -13.43 -5.66 -3.67
N ALA A 15 -14.61 -5.12 -3.38
CA ALA A 15 -14.78 -3.72 -3.00
C ALA A 15 -14.11 -3.41 -1.65
N THR A 16 -14.25 -4.26 -0.65
CA THR A 16 -13.59 -4.08 0.65
C THR A 16 -12.07 -4.18 0.54
N LEU A 17 -11.55 -5.17 -0.20
CA LEU A 17 -10.11 -5.29 -0.48
C LEU A 17 -9.58 -4.04 -1.19
N SER A 18 -10.27 -3.59 -2.24
CA SER A 18 -9.89 -2.39 -2.98
C SER A 18 -9.93 -1.14 -2.10
N ALA A 19 -10.94 -1.01 -1.23
CA ALA A 19 -11.05 0.10 -0.30
C ALA A 19 -9.90 0.13 0.73
N LEU A 20 -9.54 -1.04 1.30
CA LEU A 20 -8.41 -1.15 2.21
C LEU A 20 -7.08 -0.81 1.54
N GLU A 21 -6.89 -1.26 0.31
CA GLU A 21 -5.68 -0.98 -0.46
C GLU A 21 -5.56 0.51 -0.84
N ILE A 22 -6.69 1.18 -1.11
CA ILE A 22 -6.74 2.62 -1.33
C ILE A 22 -6.39 3.39 -0.05
N VAL A 23 -6.96 3.03 1.10
CA VAL A 23 -6.69 3.72 2.38
C VAL A 23 -5.21 3.60 2.76
N LEU A 24 -4.65 2.37 2.69
CA LEU A 24 -3.21 2.17 2.91
C LEU A 24 -2.35 2.94 1.89
N GLY A 25 -2.80 3.04 0.63
CA GLY A 25 -2.09 3.79 -0.40
C GLY A 25 -2.06 5.30 -0.18
N ILE A 26 -3.14 5.87 0.38
CA ILE A 26 -3.30 7.31 0.61
C ILE A 26 -2.34 7.80 1.70
N ASP A 27 -2.23 7.07 2.81
CA ASP A 27 -1.39 7.47 3.94
C ASP A 27 0.09 7.68 3.52
N ASN A 28 0.59 6.81 2.64
CA ASN A 28 1.95 6.89 2.09
C ASN A 28 2.16 8.08 1.12
N ILE A 29 1.16 8.43 0.30
CA ILE A 29 1.26 9.57 -0.63
C ILE A 29 1.19 10.91 0.11
N ILE A 30 0.35 11.02 1.16
CA ILE A 30 0.23 12.24 1.95
C ILE A 30 1.55 12.55 2.68
N PHE A 31 2.20 11.56 3.28
CA PHE A 31 3.49 11.76 3.96
C PHE A 31 4.59 12.24 3.00
N LEU A 32 4.63 11.68 1.79
CA LEU A 32 5.53 12.11 0.72
C LEU A 32 5.30 13.58 0.35
N ALA A 33 4.04 13.95 0.11
CA ALA A 33 3.67 15.31 -0.28
C ALA A 33 4.05 16.33 0.81
N ILE A 34 3.87 15.97 2.09
CA ILE A 34 4.27 16.80 3.23
C ILE A 34 5.79 16.98 3.28
N LEU A 35 6.60 15.92 3.13
CA LEU A 35 8.06 16.04 3.15
C LEU A 35 8.59 16.90 2.00
N VAL A 36 8.09 16.67 0.78
CA VAL A 36 8.54 17.41 -0.42
C VAL A 36 8.13 18.88 -0.35
N SER A 37 6.99 19.20 0.27
CA SER A 37 6.54 20.58 0.47
C SER A 37 7.47 21.43 1.34
N LYS A 38 8.32 20.79 2.16
CA LYS A 38 9.30 21.47 3.00
C LYS A 38 10.65 21.75 2.32
N LEU A 39 10.86 21.35 1.06
CA LEU A 39 12.15 21.56 0.39
C LEU A 39 12.27 22.91 -0.35
N PRO A 40 13.44 23.57 -0.27
CA PRO A 40 13.74 24.80 -1.03
C PRO A 40 13.68 24.59 -2.56
N PRO A 41 13.30 25.63 -3.33
CA PRO A 41 13.09 25.53 -4.78
C PRO A 41 14.32 25.05 -5.57
N GLU A 42 15.53 25.37 -5.13
CA GLU A 42 16.80 24.96 -5.76
C GLU A 42 17.15 23.48 -5.54
N HIS A 43 16.46 22.81 -4.61
CA HIS A 43 16.64 21.39 -4.32
C HIS A 43 15.40 20.55 -4.63
N ARG A 44 14.36 21.14 -5.25
CA ARG A 44 13.09 20.45 -5.56
C ARG A 44 13.26 19.19 -6.40
N ASP A 45 14.18 19.17 -7.36
CA ASP A 45 14.42 17.96 -8.17
C ASP A 45 15.04 16.83 -7.35
N LYS A 46 16.06 17.14 -6.54
CA LYS A 46 16.68 16.16 -5.64
C LYS A 46 15.71 15.72 -4.55
N GLY A 47 14.90 16.64 -4.01
CA GLY A 47 13.87 16.36 -3.01
C GLY A 47 12.73 15.52 -3.54
N ARG A 48 12.34 15.71 -4.81
CA ARG A 48 11.38 14.82 -5.49
C ARG A 48 11.92 13.42 -5.63
N ILE A 49 13.17 13.27 -6.08
CA ILE A 49 13.80 11.95 -6.26
C ILE A 49 14.01 11.26 -4.91
N LEU A 50 14.54 11.97 -3.90
CA LEU A 50 14.70 11.46 -2.53
C LEU A 50 13.35 11.12 -1.90
N GLY A 51 12.34 11.97 -2.09
CA GLY A 51 10.98 11.71 -1.64
C GLY A 51 10.43 10.45 -2.30
N LEU A 52 10.42 10.38 -3.63
CA LEU A 52 9.95 9.22 -4.40
C LEU A 52 10.68 7.94 -3.99
N ALA A 53 12.01 7.99 -3.81
CA ALA A 53 12.80 6.87 -3.33
C ALA A 53 12.41 6.47 -1.90
N PHE A 54 12.22 7.44 -1.00
CA PHE A 54 11.82 7.17 0.38
C PHE A 54 10.40 6.59 0.46
N ALA A 55 9.46 7.09 -0.35
CA ALA A 55 8.10 6.55 -0.44
C ALA A 55 8.07 5.13 -1.02
N MET A 56 8.92 4.84 -2.00
CA MET A 56 9.10 3.48 -2.53
C MET A 56 9.71 2.56 -1.46
N ILE A 57 10.71 3.03 -0.70
CA ILE A 57 11.35 2.26 0.37
C ILE A 57 10.39 1.95 1.51
N THR A 58 9.64 2.94 2.02
CA THR A 58 8.66 2.72 3.09
C THR A 58 7.54 1.79 2.63
N ARG A 59 7.11 1.90 1.37
CA ARG A 59 6.16 0.96 0.77
C ARG A 59 6.70 -0.47 0.73
N ILE A 60 7.94 -0.65 0.28
CA ILE A 60 8.58 -1.98 0.25
C ILE A 60 8.77 -2.55 1.66
N LEU A 61 9.21 -1.74 2.64
CA LEU A 61 9.38 -2.16 4.03
C LEU A 61 8.06 -2.57 4.68
N LEU A 62 7.00 -1.80 4.48
CA LEU A 62 5.68 -2.13 5.00
C LEU A 62 5.11 -3.39 4.34
N LEU A 63 5.26 -3.54 3.02
CA LEU A 63 4.86 -4.75 2.30
C LEU A 63 5.66 -5.98 2.76
N LEU A 64 6.97 -5.85 3.00
CA LEU A 64 7.80 -6.92 3.56
C LEU A 64 7.39 -7.28 4.98
N SER A 65 7.10 -6.27 5.81
CA SER A 65 6.60 -6.48 7.18
C SER A 65 5.25 -7.19 7.17
N LEU A 66 4.32 -6.77 6.31
CA LEU A 66 3.02 -7.44 6.12
C LEU A 66 3.18 -8.85 5.58
N PHE A 67 4.06 -9.08 4.61
CA PHE A 67 4.36 -10.42 4.11
C PHE A 67 4.92 -11.31 5.22
N TRP A 68 5.82 -10.77 6.05
CA TRP A 68 6.40 -11.48 7.19
C TRP A 68 5.35 -11.79 8.26
N VAL A 69 4.50 -10.82 8.61
CA VAL A 69 3.39 -10.99 9.55
C VAL A 69 2.34 -11.98 9.01
N MET A 70 1.95 -11.87 7.75
CA MET A 70 1.05 -12.83 7.10
C MET A 70 1.65 -14.24 7.13
N LYS A 71 2.97 -14.39 6.93
CA LYS A 71 3.67 -15.67 7.07
C LYS A 71 3.71 -16.21 8.51
N LEU A 72 3.61 -15.33 9.52
CA LEU A 72 3.43 -15.74 10.91
C LEU A 72 1.97 -16.11 11.23
N VAL A 73 0.99 -15.52 10.52
CA VAL A 73 -0.45 -15.73 10.72
C VAL A 73 -1.02 -16.79 9.77
N THR A 74 -0.26 -17.26 8.77
CA THR A 74 -0.64 -18.45 7.98
C THR A 74 -0.75 -19.64 8.93
N PRO A 75 -1.94 -20.24 9.11
CA PRO A 75 -2.05 -21.46 9.89
C PRO A 75 -1.23 -22.52 9.18
N LEU A 76 -0.23 -23.08 9.88
CA LEU A 76 0.57 -24.23 9.41
C LEU A 76 -0.26 -25.51 9.26
N PHE A 77 -1.56 -25.44 9.55
CA PHE A 77 -2.52 -26.53 9.42
C PHE A 77 -3.71 -26.06 8.58
N SER A 78 -3.82 -26.60 7.37
CA SER A 78 -5.12 -26.81 6.75
C SER A 78 -5.77 -28.01 7.44
N VAL A 79 -6.99 -27.86 7.95
CA VAL A 79 -7.93 -29.00 8.04
C VAL A 79 -8.65 -29.09 6.70
#